data_AF-A0AAW3TQA9-F1
#
_entry.id   AF-A0AAW3TQA9-F1
#
_cell.length_a   1.000
_cell.length_b   1.000
_cell.length_c   1.000
_cell.angle_alpha   90.00
_cell.angle_beta   90.00
_cell.angle_gamma   90.00
#
_symmetry.space_group_name_H-M   'P 1'
#
loop_
_entity.id
_entity.type
_entity.pdbx_description
1 polymer ?
#
loop_
_entity_poly.entity_id
_entity_poly.type
_entity_poly.pdbx_seq_one_letter_code
_entity_poly.pdbx_strand_id
1 'polypeptide(L)'
;MFFNRAVFLVFTLLSGFSIAKSVDSFSLSKMSETQYLLETAAQPTIKVIADVQGADELELVKVYDLTCNSVNYQVPAVKGDIENAVSITEHIEYFIFKNVGDNLSAIKTIGSIEVKRRSDGIVVNEHTIDPSLTSFNKNLCNSINRSGDMDYPIQFAGAGN
;
A
#
# COMPACT_ATOMS: atom_id res chain seq x y z
N MET A 1 -21.63 -29.80 -64.61
CA MET A 1 -22.30 -28.48 -64.54
C MET A 1 -21.99 -27.91 -63.16
N PHE A 2 -21.17 -26.84 -63.14
CA PHE A 2 -20.90 -25.80 -62.11
C PHE A 2 -20.96 -26.17 -60.60
N PHE A 3 -19.84 -26.17 -59.86
CA PHE A 3 -19.14 -25.02 -59.21
C PHE A 3 -19.95 -24.22 -58.17
N ASN A 4 -19.63 -24.40 -56.88
CA ASN A 4 -19.26 -23.36 -55.90
C ASN A 4 -19.00 -24.03 -54.54
N ARG A 5 -17.79 -24.02 -53.96
CA ARG A 5 -16.95 -22.93 -53.40
C ARG A 5 -17.34 -22.53 -51.96
N ALA A 6 -16.26 -22.26 -51.21
CA ALA A 6 -16.15 -21.52 -49.95
C ALA A 6 -16.24 -22.38 -48.67
N VAL A 7 -15.12 -22.75 -48.02
CA VAL A 7 -14.16 -21.93 -47.24
C VAL A 7 -14.68 -21.75 -45.81
N PHE A 8 -14.12 -22.45 -44.81
CA PHE A 8 -12.87 -22.21 -44.07
C PHE A 8 -13.10 -21.32 -42.83
N LEU A 9 -12.54 -21.79 -41.71
CA LEU A 9 -12.15 -21.06 -40.49
C LEU A 9 -13.14 -20.10 -39.85
N VAL A 10 -13.61 -20.44 -38.64
CA VAL A 10 -13.88 -19.40 -37.63
C VAL A 10 -13.36 -19.83 -36.25
N PHE A 11 -12.19 -19.28 -35.94
CA PHE A 11 -11.71 -18.77 -34.66
C PHE A 11 -11.77 -19.64 -33.39
N THR A 12 -10.61 -20.24 -33.11
CA THR A 12 -9.99 -20.26 -31.78
C THR A 12 -10.11 -18.89 -31.10
N LEU A 13 -11.11 -18.72 -30.22
CA LEU A 13 -11.00 -17.75 -29.14
C LEU A 13 -10.12 -18.39 -28.07
N LEU A 14 -8.80 -18.20 -28.24
CA LEU A 14 -7.89 -18.16 -27.11
C LEU A 14 -8.43 -17.08 -26.18
N SER A 15 -9.21 -17.49 -25.19
CA SER A 15 -9.44 -16.71 -23.98
C SER A 15 -8.10 -16.59 -23.28
N GLY A 16 -7.27 -15.67 -23.79
CA GLY A 16 -6.21 -15.04 -23.02
C GLY A 16 -6.89 -14.34 -21.86
N PHE A 17 -7.19 -15.10 -20.81
CA PHE A 17 -7.10 -14.55 -19.48
C PHE A 17 -5.64 -14.13 -19.32
N SER A 18 -5.35 -12.91 -19.76
CA SER A 18 -4.31 -12.12 -19.12
C SER A 18 -4.77 -12.01 -17.68
N ILE A 19 -4.37 -12.99 -16.88
CA ILE A 19 -4.21 -12.82 -15.45
C ILE A 19 -3.21 -11.67 -15.41
N ALA A 20 -3.73 -10.44 -15.31
CA ALA A 20 -2.96 -9.33 -14.81
C ALA A 20 -2.55 -9.79 -13.42
N LYS A 21 -1.41 -10.47 -13.32
CA LYS A 21 -0.64 -10.51 -12.09
C LYS A 21 -0.51 -9.05 -11.75
N SER A 22 -1.22 -8.58 -10.73
CA SER A 22 -0.69 -7.46 -9.97
C SER A 22 0.65 -7.98 -9.51
N VAL A 23 1.69 -7.64 -10.26
CA VAL A 23 3.06 -7.85 -9.82
C VAL A 23 3.10 -7.13 -8.50
N ASP A 24 3.29 -7.87 -7.41
CA ASP A 24 3.51 -7.31 -6.08
C ASP A 24 4.60 -6.27 -6.23
N SER A 25 4.19 -5.01 -6.40
CA SER A 25 5.08 -3.98 -6.93
C SER A 25 5.99 -3.50 -5.83
N PHE A 26 5.65 -3.78 -4.57
CA PHE A 26 6.43 -3.45 -3.40
C PHE A 26 6.82 -4.69 -2.60
N SER A 27 8.02 -4.65 -2.03
CA SER A 27 8.52 -5.59 -1.04
C SER A 27 8.96 -4.85 0.21
N LEU A 28 8.79 -5.49 1.36
CA LEU A 28 9.26 -5.01 2.66
C LEU A 28 10.30 -5.99 3.19
N SER A 29 11.48 -5.51 3.54
CA SER A 29 12.57 -6.33 4.05
C SER A 29 13.23 -5.70 5.28
N LYS A 30 13.63 -6.51 6.26
CA LYS A 30 14.28 -5.99 7.47
C LYS A 30 15.67 -5.42 7.12
N MET A 31 15.93 -4.17 7.49
CA MET A 31 17.22 -3.50 7.29
C MET A 31 18.05 -3.45 8.57
N SER A 32 17.39 -3.22 9.71
CA SER A 32 17.98 -3.24 11.06
C SER A 32 16.94 -3.72 12.07
N GLU A 33 17.28 -3.72 13.36
CA GLU A 33 16.32 -4.03 14.44
C GLU A 33 15.16 -3.03 14.53
N THR A 34 15.33 -1.80 14.04
CA THR A 34 14.32 -0.74 14.16
C THR A 34 13.78 -0.27 12.82
N GLN A 35 14.29 -0.77 11.71
CA GLN A 35 13.96 -0.26 10.37
C GLN A 35 13.80 -1.37 9.35
N TYR A 36 12.78 -1.20 8.51
CA TYR A 36 12.53 -2.00 7.33
C TYR A 36 12.69 -1.12 6.08
N LEU A 37 13.06 -1.77 4.99
CA LEU A 37 13.19 -1.20 3.67
C LEU A 37 11.96 -1.58 2.84
N LEU A 38 11.17 -0.57 2.45
CA LEU A 38 10.10 -0.67 1.48
C LEU A 38 10.64 -0.25 0.11
N GLU A 39 10.63 -1.17 -0.84
CA GLU A 39 11.17 -0.97 -2.18
C GLU A 39 10.21 -1.46 -3.25
N THR A 40 10.35 -0.96 -4.47
CA THR A 40 9.52 -1.37 -5.61
C THR A 40 10.35 -1.87 -6.77
N ALA A 41 9.95 -3.01 -7.35
CA ALA A 41 10.60 -3.57 -8.53
C ALA A 41 10.39 -2.69 -9.78
N ALA A 42 9.32 -1.88 -9.81
CA ALA A 42 9.03 -0.96 -10.93
C ALA A 42 10.04 0.19 -10.98
N GLN A 43 10.55 0.62 -9.82
CA GLN A 43 11.52 1.70 -9.72
C GLN A 43 12.49 1.46 -8.56
N PRO A 44 13.54 0.62 -8.76
CA PRO A 44 14.46 0.20 -7.69
C PRO A 44 15.26 1.33 -7.03
N THR A 45 15.23 2.54 -7.60
CA THR A 45 15.83 3.74 -7.02
C THR A 45 14.99 4.34 -5.88
N ILE A 46 13.71 3.98 -5.80
CA ILE A 46 12.85 4.36 -4.68
C ILE A 46 12.98 3.32 -3.58
N LYS A 47 13.68 3.73 -2.53
CA LYS A 47 13.92 2.94 -1.33
C LYS A 47 13.52 3.75 -0.11
N VAL A 48 12.44 3.36 0.53
CA VAL A 48 11.83 4.09 1.64
C VAL A 48 12.02 3.31 2.93
N ILE A 49 12.28 4.03 4.03
CA ILE A 49 12.41 3.47 5.36
C ILE A 49 11.03 3.43 6.01
N ALA A 50 10.65 2.27 6.52
CA ALA A 50 9.55 2.09 7.47
C ALA A 50 10.15 1.82 8.85
N ASP A 51 9.84 2.66 9.83
CA ASP A 51 10.34 2.51 11.20
C ASP A 51 9.40 1.60 12.00
N VAL A 52 9.97 0.77 12.85
CA VAL A 52 9.23 -0.21 13.65
C VAL A 52 8.34 0.49 14.70
N GLN A 53 8.68 1.70 15.13
CA GLN A 53 7.88 2.54 16.04
C GLN A 53 7.44 1.83 17.34
N GLY A 54 8.25 0.87 17.82
CA GLY A 54 7.98 0.10 19.03
C GLY A 54 7.19 -1.20 18.82
N ALA A 55 6.86 -1.57 17.58
CA ALA A 55 6.40 -2.91 17.26
C ALA A 55 7.54 -3.93 17.38
N ASP A 56 7.24 -5.23 17.37
CA ASP A 56 8.29 -6.25 17.29
C ASP A 56 8.73 -6.48 15.83
N GLU A 57 7.78 -6.39 14.90
CA GLU A 57 8.01 -6.55 13.47
C GLU A 57 7.03 -5.70 12.65
N LEU A 58 7.37 -5.49 11.38
CA LEU A 58 6.52 -4.83 10.40
C LEU A 58 6.09 -5.81 9.30
N GLU A 59 4.83 -5.71 8.91
CA GLU A 59 4.21 -6.51 7.86
C GLU A 59 3.71 -5.61 6.73
N LEU A 60 4.06 -5.93 5.48
CA LEU A 60 3.40 -5.32 4.32
C LEU A 60 2.07 -6.02 4.09
N VAL A 61 0.98 -5.38 4.51
CA VAL A 61 -0.37 -5.97 4.47
C VAL A 61 -0.92 -6.00 3.05
N LYS A 62 -0.81 -4.86 2.35
CA LYS A 62 -1.39 -4.69 1.01
C LYS A 62 -0.81 -3.47 0.30
N VAL A 63 -0.79 -3.52 -1.03
CA VAL A 63 -0.62 -2.33 -1.87
C VAL A 63 -1.98 -1.97 -2.47
N TYR A 64 -2.42 -0.73 -2.26
CA TYR A 64 -3.66 -0.22 -2.83
C TYR A 64 -3.38 0.63 -4.07
N ASP A 65 -4.01 0.29 -5.19
CA ASP A 65 -4.09 1.17 -6.34
C ASP A 65 -5.34 2.06 -6.19
N LEU A 66 -5.15 3.37 -6.09
CA LEU A 66 -6.20 4.33 -5.77
C LEU A 66 -6.19 5.52 -6.72
N THR A 67 -7.37 5.93 -7.19
CA THR A 67 -7.54 7.18 -7.94
C THR A 67 -8.27 8.21 -7.09
N CYS A 68 -7.59 9.32 -6.76
CA CYS A 68 -8.18 10.45 -6.03
C CYS A 68 -8.13 11.70 -6.91
N ASN A 69 -9.27 12.35 -7.14
CA ASN A 69 -9.35 13.59 -7.95
C ASN A 69 -8.61 13.48 -9.30
N SER A 70 -8.81 12.37 -10.03
CA SER A 70 -8.15 12.07 -11.30
C SER A 70 -6.63 11.87 -11.25
N VAL A 71 -6.04 11.75 -10.06
CA VAL A 71 -4.63 11.39 -9.85
C VAL A 71 -4.56 9.95 -9.35
N ASN A 72 -3.67 9.16 -9.95
CA ASN A 72 -3.45 7.77 -9.57
C ASN A 72 -2.31 7.64 -8.56
N TYR A 73 -2.50 6.76 -7.59
CA TYR A 73 -1.57 6.49 -6.50
C TYR A 73 -1.38 4.98 -6.32
N GLN A 74 -0.18 4.60 -5.89
CA GLN A 74 0.09 3.31 -5.28
C GLN A 74 0.37 3.54 -3.80
N VAL A 75 -0.31 2.78 -2.94
CA VAL A 75 -0.27 2.97 -1.50
C VAL A 75 0.02 1.65 -0.79
N PRO A 76 1.30 1.31 -0.55
CA PRO A 76 1.67 0.24 0.37
C PRO A 76 1.22 0.59 1.79
N ALA A 77 0.55 -0.35 2.44
CA ALA A 77 0.18 -0.28 3.86
C ALA A 77 1.06 -1.24 4.65
N VAL A 78 1.84 -0.68 5.56
CA VAL A 78 2.72 -1.42 6.47
C VAL A 78 2.12 -1.38 7.86
N LYS A 79 1.93 -2.55 8.48
CA LYS A 79 1.36 -2.70 9.81
C LYS A 79 2.44 -3.08 10.81
N GLY A 80 2.37 -2.50 12.01
CA GLY A 80 3.10 -2.95 13.19
C GLY A 80 2.14 -3.08 14.38
N ASP A 81 2.29 -4.17 15.12
CA ASP A 81 1.52 -4.44 16.33
C ASP A 81 2.39 -4.17 17.57
N ILE A 82 1.88 -3.35 18.50
CA ILE A 82 2.57 -2.94 19.71
C ILE A 82 1.78 -3.42 20.92
N GLU A 83 2.37 -4.32 21.69
CA GLU A 83 1.80 -4.78 22.94
C GLU A 83 2.60 -4.29 24.14
N ASN A 84 1.92 -3.70 25.12
CA ASN A 84 2.50 -3.39 26.41
C ASN A 84 1.58 -3.84 27.56
N ALA A 85 1.94 -3.52 28.80
CA ALA A 85 1.16 -3.91 29.98
C ALA A 85 -0.24 -3.27 30.05
N VAL A 86 -0.47 -2.17 29.32
CA VAL A 86 -1.66 -1.32 29.40
C VAL A 86 -2.55 -1.47 28.16
N SER A 87 -1.96 -1.58 26.98
CA SER A 87 -2.67 -1.55 25.70
C SER A 87 -2.13 -2.54 24.68
N ILE A 88 -2.99 -2.82 23.71
CA ILE A 88 -2.68 -3.48 22.43
C ILE A 88 -2.96 -2.42 21.37
N THR A 89 -1.95 -2.06 20.59
CA THR A 89 -2.03 -0.98 19.61
C THR A 89 -1.68 -1.53 18.24
N GLU A 90 -2.57 -1.35 17.27
CA GLU A 90 -2.29 -1.61 15.85
C GLU A 90 -1.93 -0.28 15.19
N HIS A 91 -0.77 -0.19 14.55
CA HIS A 91 -0.36 0.95 13.75
C HIS A 91 -0.23 0.56 12.29
N ILE A 92 -0.97 1.24 11.41
CA ILE A 92 -0.88 1.09 9.97
C ILE A 92 -0.33 2.39 9.38
N GLU A 93 0.81 2.31 8.71
CA GLU A 93 1.41 3.40 7.97
C GLU A 93 1.17 3.21 6.47
N TYR A 94 0.50 4.18 5.86
CA TYR A 94 0.20 4.23 4.43
C TYR A 94 1.23 5.08 3.69
N PHE A 95 2.05 4.45 2.86
CA PHE A 95 3.10 5.13 2.08
C PHE A 95 2.52 5.63 0.76
N ILE A 96 2.46 6.94 0.54
CA ILE A 96 1.77 7.51 -0.61
C ILE A 96 2.75 7.73 -1.77
N PHE A 97 2.60 6.93 -2.83
CA PHE A 97 3.33 7.13 -4.10
C PHE A 97 2.36 7.63 -5.17
N LYS A 98 2.66 8.77 -5.78
CA LYS A 98 1.92 9.31 -6.92
C LYS A 98 2.49 8.75 -8.23
N ASN A 99 1.61 8.33 -9.14
CA ASN A 99 2.01 7.94 -10.48
C ASN A 99 2.25 9.19 -11.34
N VAL A 100 3.43 9.28 -11.96
CA VAL A 100 3.87 10.38 -12.83
C VAL A 100 4.38 9.79 -14.14
N GLY A 101 3.48 9.62 -15.12
CA GLY A 101 3.76 8.82 -16.31
C GLY A 101 4.01 7.37 -15.90
N ASP A 102 5.15 6.82 -16.31
CA ASP A 102 5.59 5.46 -15.96
C ASP A 102 6.38 5.40 -14.64
N ASN A 103 6.59 6.53 -13.96
CA ASN A 103 7.37 6.62 -12.73
C ASN A 103 6.49 6.81 -11.50
N LEU A 104 7.07 6.52 -10.34
CA LEU A 104 6.49 6.80 -9.03
C LEU A 104 7.20 8.00 -8.37
N SER A 105 6.44 8.76 -7.60
CA SER A 105 6.95 9.85 -6.76
C SER A 105 6.42 9.66 -5.35
N ALA A 106 7.32 9.38 -4.39
CA ALA A 106 6.94 9.28 -2.98
C ALA A 106 6.59 10.67 -2.45
N ILE A 107 5.43 10.80 -1.82
CA ILE A 107 4.86 12.10 -1.41
C ILE A 107 4.99 12.28 0.11
N LYS A 108 4.40 11.36 0.87
CA LYS A 108 4.30 11.38 2.33
C LYS A 108 3.89 10.00 2.84
N THR A 109 3.96 9.79 4.14
CA THR A 109 3.24 8.70 4.81
C THR A 109 2.07 9.25 5.61
N ILE A 110 1.09 8.40 5.86
CA ILE A 110 -0.07 8.72 6.68
C ILE A 110 -0.25 7.59 7.69
N GLY A 111 -0.14 7.89 8.98
CA GLY A 111 -0.37 6.91 10.04
C GLY A 111 -1.85 6.77 10.39
N SER A 112 -2.26 5.57 10.77
CA SER A 112 -3.54 5.30 11.43
C SER A 112 -3.31 4.34 12.59
N ILE A 113 -3.86 4.65 13.76
CA ILE A 113 -3.61 3.89 14.99
C ILE A 113 -4.94 3.46 15.60
N GLU A 114 -5.09 2.19 15.92
CA GLU A 114 -6.11 1.68 16.81
C GLU A 114 -5.47 1.33 18.16
N VAL A 115 -6.13 1.70 19.25
CA VAL A 115 -5.68 1.36 20.61
C VAL A 115 -6.80 0.63 21.33
N LYS A 116 -6.51 -0.58 21.81
CA LYS A 116 -7.36 -1.38 22.68
C LYS A 116 -6.76 -1.44 24.07
N ARG A 117 -7.59 -1.28 25.10
CA ARG A 117 -7.17 -1.49 26.49
C ARG A 117 -6.94 -2.98 26.72
N ARG A 118 -5.79 -3.36 27.30
CA ARG A 118 -5.44 -4.78 27.50
C ARG A 118 -6.36 -5.49 28.51
N SER A 119 -6.89 -4.77 29.49
CA SER A 119 -7.67 -5.37 30.58
C SER A 119 -9.03 -5.92 30.15
N ASP A 120 -9.67 -5.31 29.15
CA ASP A 120 -11.05 -5.63 28.74
C ASP A 120 -11.26 -5.64 27.22
N GLY A 121 -10.22 -5.33 26.43
CA GLY A 121 -10.29 -5.29 24.97
C GLY A 121 -11.08 -4.11 24.41
N ILE A 122 -11.50 -3.16 25.25
CA ILE A 122 -12.28 -2.00 24.80
C ILE A 122 -11.39 -1.13 23.89
N VAL A 123 -11.90 -0.83 22.69
CA VAL A 123 -11.29 0.13 21.77
C VAL A 123 -11.41 1.52 22.37
N VAL A 124 -10.27 2.16 22.64
CA VAL A 124 -10.18 3.53 23.17
C VAL A 124 -9.81 4.54 22.09
N ASN A 125 -9.27 4.07 20.96
CA ASN A 125 -9.05 4.86 19.75
C ASN A 125 -9.23 3.96 18.53
N GLU A 126 -9.98 4.42 17.53
CA GLU A 126 -10.21 3.68 16.28
C GLU A 126 -9.32 4.19 15.15
N HIS A 127 -9.07 3.32 14.18
CA HIS A 127 -8.45 3.71 12.92
C HIS A 127 -9.34 4.71 12.16
N THR A 128 -8.81 5.91 11.90
CA THR A 128 -9.43 6.86 10.96
C THR A 128 -9.39 6.36 9.51
N ILE A 129 -8.39 5.56 9.17
CA ILE A 129 -8.19 4.93 7.86
C ILE A 129 -8.08 3.43 8.08
N ASP A 130 -9.21 2.74 7.99
CA ASP A 130 -9.32 1.30 8.18
C ASP A 130 -9.76 0.62 6.87
N PRO A 131 -8.98 -0.33 6.33
CA PRO A 131 -9.33 -1.10 5.13
C PRO A 131 -10.65 -1.86 5.20
N SER A 132 -11.15 -2.16 6.41
CA SER A 132 -12.41 -2.87 6.63
C SER A 132 -13.65 -2.00 6.39
N LEU A 133 -13.50 -0.67 6.42
CA LEU A 133 -14.61 0.26 6.31
C LEU A 133 -15.00 0.53 4.85
N THR A 134 -16.30 0.64 4.59
CA THR A 134 -16.82 1.05 3.26
C THR A 134 -16.33 2.43 2.82
N SER A 135 -15.95 3.28 3.77
CA SER A 135 -15.40 4.61 3.54
C SER A 135 -13.89 4.64 3.36
N PHE A 136 -13.18 3.50 3.39
CA PHE A 136 -11.72 3.43 3.34
C PHE A 136 -11.11 4.29 2.23
N ASN A 137 -11.49 4.04 0.96
CA ASN A 137 -10.96 4.79 -0.18
C ASN A 137 -11.24 6.30 -0.08
N LYS A 138 -12.43 6.68 0.41
CA LYS A 138 -12.80 8.08 0.60
C LYS A 138 -11.95 8.73 1.68
N ASN A 139 -11.76 8.06 2.82
CA ASN A 139 -10.97 8.57 3.95
C ASN A 139 -9.49 8.69 3.55
N LEU A 140 -8.93 7.66 2.91
CA LEU A 140 -7.56 7.69 2.41
C LEU A 140 -7.36 8.79 1.37
N CYS A 141 -8.27 8.95 0.39
CA CYS A 141 -8.20 10.06 -0.56
C CYS A 141 -8.29 11.44 0.11
N ASN A 142 -9.14 11.60 1.11
CA ASN A 142 -9.23 12.86 1.85
C ASN A 142 -7.92 13.17 2.58
N SER A 143 -7.30 12.18 3.21
CA SER A 143 -6.03 12.33 3.92
C SER A 143 -4.85 12.56 2.96
N ILE A 144 -4.84 11.97 1.76
CA ILE A 144 -3.83 12.27 0.74
C ILE A 144 -3.86 13.75 0.34
N ASN A 145 -5.05 14.31 0.16
CA ASN A 145 -5.25 15.67 -0.35
C ASN A 145 -5.15 16.78 0.71
N ARG A 146 -5.11 16.44 2.00
CA ARG A 146 -5.05 17.39 3.12
C ARG A 146 -3.83 17.11 3.99
N SER A 147 -3.37 18.12 4.72
CA SER A 147 -2.40 17.88 5.79
C SER A 147 -3.15 17.39 7.02
N GLY A 148 -2.71 16.28 7.59
CA GLY A 148 -3.16 15.77 8.89
C GLY A 148 -2.03 15.76 9.91
N ASP A 149 -2.39 15.56 11.18
CA ASP A 149 -1.40 15.47 12.29
C ASP A 149 -0.57 14.17 12.23
N MET A 150 -1.06 13.17 11.50
CA MET A 150 -0.41 11.87 11.29
C MET A 150 0.27 11.78 9.91
N ASP A 151 0.49 12.91 9.25
CA ASP A 151 1.23 12.98 8.00
C ASP A 151 2.72 13.16 8.30
N TYR A 152 3.55 12.22 7.83
CA TYR A 152 4.99 12.29 8.02
C TYR A 152 5.73 12.36 6.68
N PRO A 153 6.89 13.04 6.62
CA PRO A 153 7.71 13.03 5.42
C PRO A 153 8.27 11.62 5.16
N ILE A 154 8.35 11.24 3.88
CA ILE A 154 9.00 9.99 3.46
C ILE A 154 10.49 10.05 3.83
N GLN A 155 10.96 9.02 4.52
CA GLN A 155 12.39 8.82 4.78
C GLN A 155 12.97 7.90 3.71
N PHE A 156 14.01 8.33 3.01
CA PHE A 156 14.66 7.53 1.98
C PHE A 156 15.90 6.83 2.53
N ALA A 157 16.08 5.55 2.17
CA ALA A 157 17.29 4.82 2.46
C ALA A 157 18.41 5.26 1.50
N GLY A 158 19.17 6.27 1.91
CA GLY A 158 20.39 6.73 1.24
C GLY A 158 20.21 7.33 -0.16
N ALA A 159 20.34 8.65 -0.25
CA ALA A 159 21.25 9.22 -1.25
C ALA A 159 22.65 9.21 -0.60
N GLY A 160 23.28 8.04 -0.54
CA GLY A 160 24.68 7.92 -0.12
C GLY A 160 25.58 8.27 -1.31
N ASN A 161 26.46 9.25 -1.13
CA ASN A 161 27.55 9.59 -2.06
C ASN A 161 28.42 8.37 -2.41
#